data_AF-A0A0B8R4F5-F1
#
_entry.id   AF-A0A0B8R4F5-F1
#
_cell.length_a   1.000
_cell.length_b   1.000
_cell.length_c   1.000
_cell.angle_alpha   90.00
_cell.angle_beta   90.00
_cell.angle_gamma   90.00
#
_symmetry.space_group_name_H-M   'P 1'
#
loop_
_entity.id
_entity.type
_entity.pdbx_description
1 polymer ?
#
loop_
_entity_poly.entity_id
_entity_poly.type
_entity_poly.pdbx_seq_one_letter_code
_entity_poly.pdbx_strand_id
1 'polypeptide(L)'
;MAEDAIDKMKTNSSGVRLVLVGSGSVIILDEISGVAKNFRDKNGPVANAIGASISQIKRDEALQDAEQKAREQPTLAGSVTDSIEVVEEIPLVHHLANAPRLRMKVVGNLV
;
A
#
# COMPACT_ATOMS: atom_id res chain seq x y z
N MET A 1 -16.63 -21.84 12.49
CA MET A 1 -15.26 -22.37 12.64
C MET A 1 -14.34 -21.69 11.63
N ALA A 2 -13.02 -21.90 11.66
CA ALA A 2 -12.09 -21.22 10.73
C ALA A 2 -12.34 -21.65 9.28
N GLU A 3 -12.69 -22.92 9.08
CA GLU A 3 -13.08 -23.56 7.83
C GLU A 3 -14.25 -22.83 7.17
N ASP A 4 -15.32 -22.54 7.93
CA ASP A 4 -16.50 -21.83 7.41
C ASP A 4 -16.16 -20.41 6.95
N ALA A 5 -15.27 -19.73 7.67
CA ALA A 5 -14.83 -18.39 7.31
C ALA A 5 -13.97 -18.41 6.05
N ILE A 6 -13.06 -19.39 5.95
CA ILE A 6 -12.23 -19.60 4.76
C ILE A 6 -13.11 -19.90 3.56
N ASP A 7 -14.09 -20.78 3.70
CA ASP A 7 -14.98 -21.19 2.60
C ASP A 7 -15.80 -20.02 2.06
N LYS A 8 -16.33 -19.16 2.96
CA LYS A 8 -17.02 -17.92 2.58
C LYS A 8 -16.15 -16.92 1.80
N MET A 9 -14.84 -16.95 1.98
CA MET A 9 -13.91 -16.05 1.29
C MET A 9 -13.44 -16.60 -0.07
N LYS A 10 -13.67 -17.88 -0.36
CA LYS A 10 -13.22 -18.46 -1.63
C LYS A 10 -14.04 -17.91 -2.79
N THR A 11 -13.38 -17.69 -3.91
CA THR A 11 -14.03 -17.31 -5.17
C THR A 11 -14.47 -18.53 -6.00
N ASN A 12 -14.05 -19.74 -5.60
CA ASN A 12 -14.43 -21.01 -6.21
C ASN A 12 -14.27 -22.17 -5.21
N SER A 13 -14.60 -23.40 -5.63
CA SER A 13 -14.54 -24.59 -4.77
C SER A 13 -13.15 -25.21 -4.61
N SER A 14 -12.12 -24.70 -5.29
CA SER A 14 -10.77 -25.25 -5.21
C SER A 14 -10.09 -24.92 -3.88
N GLY A 15 -9.14 -25.76 -3.46
CA GLY A 15 -8.37 -25.54 -2.25
C GLY A 15 -7.53 -24.25 -2.36
N VAL A 16 -7.62 -23.39 -1.35
CA VAL A 16 -6.87 -22.11 -1.32
C VAL A 16 -5.53 -22.25 -0.62
N ARG A 17 -4.63 -21.31 -0.84
CA ARG A 17 -3.41 -21.17 -0.04
C ARG A 17 -3.69 -20.22 1.12
N LEU A 18 -3.27 -20.59 2.32
CA LEU A 18 -3.49 -19.81 3.54
C LEU A 18 -2.15 -19.40 4.15
N VAL A 19 -2.01 -18.11 4.43
CA VAL A 19 -0.88 -17.56 5.18
C VAL A 19 -1.39 -17.19 6.57
N LEU A 20 -0.87 -17.87 7.59
CA LEU A 20 -1.26 -17.65 8.98
C LEU A 20 -0.31 -16.65 9.64
N VAL A 21 -0.86 -15.56 10.16
CA VAL A 21 -0.12 -14.46 10.79
C VAL A 21 -0.70 -14.08 12.14
N GLY A 22 0.04 -13.30 12.91
CA GLY A 22 -0.36 -12.87 14.25
C GLY A 22 -0.34 -13.99 15.31
N SER A 23 -0.65 -13.62 16.54
CA SER A 23 -0.62 -14.52 17.71
C SER A 23 -1.64 -15.65 17.62
N GLY A 24 -2.81 -15.39 17.01
CA GLY A 24 -3.87 -16.39 16.81
C GLY A 24 -3.50 -17.52 15.85
N SER A 25 -2.38 -17.42 15.13
CA SER A 25 -1.93 -18.50 14.25
C SER A 25 -1.62 -19.78 15.01
N VAL A 26 -1.10 -19.70 16.24
CA VAL A 26 -0.63 -20.87 17.03
C VAL A 26 -1.73 -21.89 17.37
N ILE A 27 -2.99 -21.45 17.43
CA ILE A 27 -4.14 -22.29 17.80
C ILE A 27 -4.83 -22.93 16.58
N ILE A 28 -4.38 -22.62 15.36
CA ILE A 28 -4.92 -23.18 14.12
C ILE A 28 -4.23 -24.50 13.80
N LEU A 29 -4.98 -25.51 13.37
CA LEU A 29 -4.45 -26.82 12.96
C LEU A 29 -3.65 -26.71 11.65
N ASP A 30 -2.70 -27.63 11.45
CA ASP A 30 -1.89 -27.66 10.22
C ASP A 30 -2.66 -28.22 9.02
N GLU A 31 -3.69 -29.02 9.24
CA GLU A 31 -4.61 -29.48 8.21
C GLU A 31 -5.97 -28.82 8.39
N ILE A 32 -6.43 -28.11 7.35
CA ILE A 32 -7.70 -27.37 7.34
C ILE A 32 -8.45 -27.77 6.08
N SER A 33 -9.71 -28.19 6.22
CA SER A 33 -10.53 -28.57 5.07
C SER A 33 -10.66 -27.41 4.07
N GLY A 34 -10.48 -27.71 2.79
CA GLY A 34 -10.55 -26.72 1.73
C GLY A 34 -9.34 -25.77 1.63
N VAL A 35 -8.24 -26.06 2.35
CA VAL A 35 -6.95 -25.40 2.20
C VAL A 35 -5.95 -26.36 1.56
N ALA A 36 -5.38 -25.97 0.42
CA ALA A 36 -4.39 -26.77 -0.30
C ALA A 36 -3.00 -26.70 0.34
N LYS A 37 -2.66 -25.56 0.94
CA LYS A 37 -1.37 -25.37 1.60
C LYS A 37 -1.41 -24.27 2.65
N ASN A 38 -0.89 -24.59 3.83
CA ASN A 38 -0.69 -23.66 4.94
C ASN A 38 0.76 -23.16 4.96
N PHE A 39 0.93 -21.86 5.26
CA PHE A 39 2.23 -21.21 5.42
C PHE A 39 2.29 -20.50 6.77
N ARG A 40 3.37 -20.76 7.51
CA ARG A 40 3.74 -20.09 8.75
C ARG A 40 5.16 -19.56 8.58
N ASP A 41 5.31 -18.25 8.59
CA ASP A 41 6.62 -17.62 8.54
C ASP A 41 7.09 -17.22 9.95
N LYS A 42 8.40 -17.25 10.20
CA LYS A 42 8.98 -16.78 11.47
C LYS A 42 8.63 -15.32 11.78
N ASN A 43 8.38 -14.50 10.77
CA ASN A 43 7.98 -13.10 10.88
C ASN A 43 6.45 -12.92 10.94
N GLY A 44 5.67 -14.01 10.85
CA GLY A 44 4.21 -13.98 10.94
C GLY A 44 3.65 -13.20 12.15
N PRO A 45 4.26 -13.25 13.35
CA PRO A 45 3.81 -12.46 14.49
C PRO A 45 3.85 -10.94 14.28
N VAL A 46 4.70 -10.43 13.37
CA VAL A 46 4.88 -9.00 13.08
C VAL A 46 4.39 -8.60 11.69
N ALA A 47 3.58 -9.45 11.03
CA ALA A 47 3.11 -9.21 9.66
C ALA A 47 2.41 -7.85 9.48
N ASN A 48 1.65 -7.38 10.47
CA ASN A 48 1.00 -6.07 10.41
C ASN A 48 2.01 -4.92 10.41
N ALA A 49 3.08 -5.02 11.21
CA ALA A 49 4.15 -4.01 11.22
C ALA A 49 4.89 -4.00 9.88
N ILE A 50 5.16 -5.17 9.31
CA ILE A 50 5.74 -5.30 7.96
C ILE A 50 4.82 -4.63 6.93
N GLY A 51 3.51 -4.90 6.98
CA GLY A 51 2.53 -4.29 6.07
C GLY A 51 2.48 -2.76 6.18
N ALA A 52 2.56 -2.23 7.41
CA ALA A 52 2.62 -0.79 7.65
C ALA A 52 3.90 -0.18 7.07
N SER A 53 5.06 -0.81 7.28
CA SER A 53 6.33 -0.34 6.73
C SER A 53 6.35 -0.35 5.21
N ILE A 54 5.85 -1.42 4.57
CA ILE A 54 5.75 -1.49 3.10
C ILE A 54 4.84 -0.38 2.56
N SER A 55 3.71 -0.14 3.24
CA SER A 55 2.78 0.91 2.85
C SER A 55 3.41 2.30 2.96
N GLN A 56 4.20 2.54 4.01
CA GLN A 56 4.94 3.80 4.19
C GLN A 56 6.00 4.00 3.11
N ILE A 57 6.81 2.98 2.79
CA ILE A 57 7.82 3.08 1.72
C ILE A 57 7.17 3.42 0.38
N LYS A 58 6.08 2.73 0.03
CA LYS A 58 5.33 3.02 -1.20
C LYS A 58 4.75 4.42 -1.24
N ARG A 59 4.36 4.96 -0.08
CA ARG A 59 3.89 6.35 0.03
C ARG A 59 5.03 7.31 -0.28
N ASP A 60 6.21 7.08 0.27
CA ASP A 60 7.37 7.96 0.07
C ASP A 60 7.86 7.90 -1.38
N GLU A 61 7.86 6.73 -2.02
CA GLU A 61 8.12 6.58 -3.46
C GLU A 61 7.10 7.34 -4.32
N ALA A 62 5.80 7.24 -3.99
CA ALA A 62 4.75 7.95 -4.71
C ALA A 62 4.85 9.48 -4.55
N LEU A 63 5.34 9.96 -3.39
CA LEU A 63 5.61 11.37 -3.16
C LEU A 63 6.77 11.86 -4.03
N GLN A 64 7.87 11.12 -4.07
CA GLN A 64 9.04 11.45 -4.89
C GLN A 64 8.68 11.50 -6.38
N ASP A 65 7.94 10.52 -6.88
CA ASP A 65 7.47 10.48 -8.27
C ASP A 65 6.55 11.67 -8.59
N ALA A 66 5.62 11.99 -7.68
CA ALA A 66 4.75 13.16 -7.85
C ALA A 66 5.55 14.46 -7.84
N GLU A 67 6.59 14.58 -7.00
CA GLU A 67 7.41 15.79 -6.89
C GLU A 67 8.20 16.01 -8.18
N GLN A 68 8.84 14.96 -8.67
CA GLN A 68 9.54 15.00 -9.95
C GLN A 68 8.62 15.49 -11.08
N LYS A 69 7.44 14.87 -11.23
CA LYS A 69 6.46 15.25 -12.27
C LYS A 69 5.97 16.69 -12.11
N ALA A 70 5.77 17.14 -10.88
CA ALA A 70 5.29 18.50 -10.62
C ALA A 70 6.37 19.56 -10.90
N ARG A 71 7.66 19.22 -10.77
CA ARG A 71 8.80 20.11 -11.10
C ARG A 71 9.09 20.17 -12.60
N GLU A 72 8.76 19.12 -13.36
CA GLU A 72 8.92 19.11 -14.82
C GLU A 72 8.01 20.14 -15.51
N GLN A 73 6.78 20.33 -15.01
CA GLN A 73 5.78 21.21 -15.64
C GLN A 73 6.20 22.70 -15.71
N PRO A 74 6.65 23.37 -14.63
CA PRO A 74 7.13 24.75 -14.69
C PRO A 74 8.41 24.91 -15.51
N THR A 75 9.29 23.90 -15.49
CA THR A 75 10.53 23.90 -16.28
C THR A 75 10.22 23.95 -17.78
N LEU A 76 9.25 23.15 -18.24
CA LEU A 76 8.75 23.20 -19.62
C LEU A 76 8.09 24.55 -19.96
N ALA A 77 7.54 25.25 -18.96
CA ALA A 77 6.94 26.57 -19.11
C ALA A 77 7.94 27.73 -19.04
N GLY A 78 9.25 27.46 -18.93
CA GLY A 78 10.30 28.49 -18.91
C GLY A 78 10.65 29.03 -17.51
N SER A 79 10.24 28.34 -16.45
CA SER A 79 10.64 28.71 -15.08
C SER A 79 12.11 28.37 -14.82
N VAL A 80 12.80 29.22 -14.03
CA VAL A 80 14.15 28.92 -13.54
C VAL A 80 14.09 27.69 -12.65
N THR A 81 14.78 26.61 -13.03
CA THR A 81 14.73 25.31 -12.37
C THR A 81 15.01 25.38 -10.86
N ASP A 82 15.96 26.22 -10.46
CA ASP A 82 16.36 26.40 -9.05
C ASP A 82 15.34 27.21 -8.23
N SER A 83 14.37 27.88 -8.87
CA SER A 83 13.32 28.64 -8.19
C SER A 83 12.06 27.83 -7.91
N ILE A 84 12.05 26.55 -8.29
CA ILE A 84 10.88 25.68 -8.20
C ILE A 84 10.74 25.16 -6.76
N GLU A 85 9.65 25.54 -6.09
CA GLU A 85 9.36 25.14 -4.70
C GLU A 85 8.01 24.45 -4.56
N VAL A 86 7.93 23.44 -3.69
CA VAL A 86 6.68 22.76 -3.32
C VAL A 86 6.00 23.58 -2.22
N VAL A 87 4.78 24.05 -2.48
CA VAL A 87 4.06 24.97 -1.58
C VAL A 87 2.92 24.27 -0.82
N GLU A 88 2.41 23.16 -1.36
CA GLU A 88 1.26 22.49 -0.77
C GLU A 88 1.26 20.99 -1.10
N GLU A 89 1.28 20.14 -0.07
CA GLU A 89 1.09 18.68 -0.13
C GLU A 89 -0.17 18.32 0.67
N ILE A 90 -1.26 17.92 0.01
CA ILE A 90 -2.49 17.51 0.70
C ILE A 90 -2.82 16.05 0.38
N PRO A 91 -2.88 15.18 1.42
CA PRO A 91 -3.52 13.88 1.33
C PRO A 91 -5.05 14.07 1.26
N LEU A 92 -5.65 13.67 0.14
CA LEU A 92 -7.10 13.70 -0.04
C LEU A 92 -7.68 12.36 0.42
N VAL A 93 -8.05 12.26 1.69
CA VAL A 93 -8.46 11.00 2.35
C VAL A 93 -9.93 10.61 2.09
N HIS A 94 -10.68 11.31 1.23
CA HIS A 94 -12.14 11.18 1.19
C HIS A 94 -12.72 10.69 -0.14
N HIS A 95 -12.26 9.55 -0.64
CA HIS A 95 -12.98 8.84 -1.70
C HIS A 95 -13.28 7.39 -1.30
N LEU A 96 -14.57 7.02 -1.34
CA LEU A 96 -15.07 5.64 -1.22
C LEU A 96 -14.43 4.66 -2.23
N ALA A 97 -13.66 5.14 -3.20
CA ALA A 97 -12.88 4.35 -4.14
C ALA A 97 -11.40 4.28 -3.70
N ASN A 98 -11.12 3.60 -2.59
CA ASN A 98 -9.87 2.93 -2.13
C ASN A 98 -8.45 3.38 -2.59
N ALA A 99 -8.26 4.57 -3.15
CA ALA A 99 -6.97 5.07 -3.59
C ALA A 99 -6.65 6.37 -2.87
N PRO A 100 -5.54 6.43 -2.09
CA PRO A 100 -5.07 7.70 -1.54
C PRO A 100 -4.76 8.65 -2.71
N ARG A 101 -5.38 9.82 -2.70
CA ARG A 101 -5.12 10.87 -3.69
C ARG A 101 -4.15 11.89 -3.10
N LEU A 102 -3.14 12.26 -3.86
CA LEU A 102 -2.17 13.29 -3.52
C LEU A 102 -2.39 14.51 -4.43
N ARG A 103 -2.47 15.71 -3.84
CA ARG A 103 -2.39 16.96 -4.60
C ARG A 103 -1.11 17.68 -4.21
N MET A 104 -0.31 18.02 -5.20
CA MET A 104 0.91 18.80 -5.02
C MET A 104 0.88 20.06 -5.86
N LYS A 105 1.18 21.21 -5.24
CA LYS A 105 1.35 22.49 -5.93
C LYS A 105 2.80 22.92 -5.88
N VAL A 106 3.27 23.40 -7.02
CA VAL A 106 4.63 23.84 -7.24
C VAL A 106 4.61 25.23 -7.87
N VAL A 107 5.52 26.11 -7.46
CA VAL A 107 5.65 27.48 -7.97
C VAL A 107 7.10 27.69 -8.41
N GLY A 108 7.32 28.39 -9.52
CA GLY A 108 8.64 28.78 -10.00
C GLY A 108 8.63 30.18 -10.60
N ASN A 109 9.76 30.88 -10.54
CA ASN A 109 9.94 32.19 -11.17
C ASN A 109 10.16 32.02 -12.66
N LEU A 110 9.42 32.77 -13.46
CA LEU A 110 9.58 32.85 -14.91
C LEU A 110 10.79 33.72 -15.28
N VAL A 111 11.47 33.36 -16.37
CA VAL A 111 12.48 34.18 -17.03
C VAL A 111 11.83 35.09 -18.07
#